data_AF-A0A7V6YX94-F1
#
_entry.id   AF-A0A7V6YX94-F1
#
_cell.length_a   1.000
_cell.length_b   1.000
_cell.length_c   1.000
_cell.angle_alpha   90.00
_cell.angle_beta   90.00
_cell.angle_gamma   90.00
#
_symmetry.space_group_name_H-M   'P 1'
#
loop_
_entity.id
_entity.type
_entity.pdbx_description
1 polymer ?
#
loop_
_entity_poly.entity_id
_entity_poly.type
_entity_poly.pdbx_seq_one_letter_code
_entity_poly.pdbx_strand_id
1 'polypeptide(L)'
;MMARASSHRYLASLALCAGLLGCMPVGHDVADEQKESHFLEGKRCINSMDYHGAIEQFTKALTVNPNSASAHYELGILYEQREPDPAAAIYHYQRYLKLRPNAENADLIRQRIISCKQDLARTVQPLPITPGMQQQLEQLLDEVKRLREENEHWRAYFASLPPAATNTAPVQAPRPTPHTAPPTETAPDRQTAASAAAPMRTHTVQPGESPYSIARKYGVHLNAVMAANPGLEPRRLQPGQTINIPAR
;
A
#
# COMPACT_ATOMS: atom_id res chain seq x y z
N MET A 1 -87.95 -23.00 2.32
CA MET A 1 -87.80 -21.54 2.45
C MET A 1 -86.55 -21.11 1.71
N MET A 2 -86.77 -20.32 0.65
CA MET A 2 -85.92 -19.34 -0.05
C MET A 2 -84.54 -19.69 -0.63
N ALA A 3 -84.45 -19.33 -1.91
CA ALA A 3 -83.30 -19.30 -2.82
C ALA A 3 -82.50 -17.98 -2.74
N ARG A 4 -81.26 -17.99 -3.26
CA ARG A 4 -80.57 -16.96 -4.09
C ARG A 4 -79.15 -17.48 -4.40
N ALA A 5 -78.77 -17.73 -5.66
CA ALA A 5 -78.19 -16.78 -6.65
C ALA A 5 -76.95 -16.06 -6.09
N SER A 6 -75.78 -15.90 -6.75
CA SER A 6 -75.43 -15.89 -8.18
C SER A 6 -73.91 -15.61 -8.34
N SER A 7 -73.29 -16.27 -9.31
CA SER A 7 -72.42 -15.74 -10.38
C SER A 7 -71.12 -14.93 -10.13
N HIS A 8 -70.09 -15.33 -10.90
CA HIS A 8 -69.03 -14.52 -11.56
C HIS A 8 -67.84 -13.97 -10.75
N ARG A 9 -66.60 -14.44 -11.05
CA ARG A 9 -65.70 -13.84 -12.06
C ARG A 9 -64.27 -14.40 -12.01
N TYR A 10 -63.75 -14.74 -13.19
CA TYR A 10 -62.32 -14.87 -13.49
C TYR A 10 -61.62 -13.52 -13.30
N LEU A 11 -60.48 -13.47 -12.61
CA LEU A 11 -59.47 -12.42 -12.79
C LEU A 11 -58.06 -12.99 -12.58
N ALA A 12 -57.24 -12.79 -13.61
CA ALA A 12 -55.84 -13.13 -13.70
C ALA A 12 -54.96 -12.15 -12.90
N SER A 13 -53.84 -12.65 -12.37
CA SER A 13 -52.64 -11.85 -12.05
C SER A 13 -51.46 -12.80 -11.85
N LEU A 14 -50.69 -13.05 -12.92
CA LEU A 14 -49.42 -12.40 -13.25
C LEU A 14 -48.29 -12.72 -12.26
N ALA A 15 -47.38 -13.57 -12.74
CA ALA A 15 -46.07 -13.81 -12.16
C ALA A 15 -45.29 -12.49 -12.04
N LEU A 16 -44.73 -12.23 -10.86
CA LEU A 16 -43.73 -11.18 -10.67
C LEU A 16 -42.44 -11.83 -10.17
N CYS A 17 -41.55 -12.13 -11.12
CA CYS A 17 -40.13 -12.29 -10.85
C CYS A 17 -39.53 -10.90 -10.55
N ALA A 18 -39.23 -10.61 -9.29
CA ALA A 18 -38.32 -9.55 -8.85
C ALA A 18 -37.90 -9.88 -7.41
N GLY A 19 -36.64 -9.86 -7.00
CA GLY A 19 -35.41 -9.55 -7.70
C GLY A 19 -34.24 -10.20 -6.98
N LEU A 20 -33.15 -10.34 -7.71
CA LEU A 20 -31.82 -10.58 -7.17
C LEU A 20 -31.48 -9.38 -6.27
N LEU A 21 -31.67 -9.56 -4.96
CA LEU A 21 -31.05 -8.70 -3.95
C LEU A 21 -29.56 -8.96 -4.01
N GLY A 22 -28.86 -8.14 -4.79
CA GLY A 22 -27.44 -7.95 -4.65
C GLY A 22 -27.14 -7.56 -3.21
N CYS A 23 -26.25 -8.30 -2.56
CA CYS A 23 -25.67 -7.89 -1.29
C CYS A 23 -24.93 -6.57 -1.52
N MET A 24 -25.61 -5.46 -1.21
CA MET A 24 -24.95 -4.19 -0.98
C MET A 24 -24.04 -4.34 0.24
N PRO A 25 -22.82 -3.78 0.22
CA PRO A 25 -21.99 -3.75 1.42
C PRO A 25 -22.74 -2.88 2.43
N VAL A 26 -23.16 -3.48 3.54
CA VAL A 26 -23.76 -2.76 4.66
C VAL A 26 -22.73 -1.73 5.11
N GLY A 27 -22.96 -0.46 4.75
CA GLY A 27 -22.35 0.65 5.44
C GLY A 27 -22.93 0.60 6.85
N HIS A 28 -22.16 0.10 7.81
CA HIS A 28 -22.56 0.18 9.21
C HIS A 28 -22.64 1.66 9.58
N ASP A 29 -23.84 2.12 9.87
CA ASP A 29 -24.07 3.46 10.38
C ASP A 29 -23.28 3.63 11.68
N VAL A 30 -22.70 4.81 11.88
CA VAL A 30 -21.93 5.16 13.09
C VAL A 30 -22.71 4.83 14.37
N ALA A 31 -24.03 5.03 14.31
CA ALA A 31 -24.94 4.76 15.41
C ALA A 31 -25.07 3.28 15.74
N ASP A 32 -24.83 2.37 14.79
CA ASP A 32 -24.98 0.94 15.00
C ASP A 32 -23.71 0.31 15.57
N GLU A 33 -22.52 0.80 15.18
CA GLU A 33 -21.25 0.44 15.83
C GLU A 33 -21.25 0.79 17.33
N GLN A 34 -21.82 1.94 17.69
CA GLN A 34 -21.78 2.44 19.07
C GLN A 34 -22.78 1.76 20.01
N LYS A 35 -23.74 1.00 19.46
CA LYS A 35 -24.70 0.20 20.25
C LYS A 35 -24.16 -1.18 20.59
N GLU A 36 -23.00 -1.55 20.06
CA GLU A 36 -22.38 -2.84 20.32
C GLU A 36 -22.09 -3.02 21.82
N SER A 37 -22.42 -4.20 22.37
CA SER A 37 -22.32 -4.46 23.81
C SER A 37 -20.92 -4.19 24.37
N HIS A 38 -19.88 -4.67 23.69
CA HIS A 38 -18.49 -4.46 24.11
C HIS A 38 -18.04 -3.00 23.96
N PHE A 39 -18.53 -2.30 22.94
CA PHE A 39 -18.25 -0.87 22.77
C PHE A 39 -18.85 -0.03 23.91
N LEU A 40 -20.11 -0.29 24.26
CA LEU A 40 -20.79 0.36 25.38
C LEU A 40 -20.09 0.09 26.71
N GLU A 41 -19.64 -1.15 26.94
CA GLU A 41 -18.88 -1.51 28.13
C GLU A 41 -17.53 -0.77 28.17
N GLY A 42 -16.83 -0.66 27.04
CA GLY A 42 -15.62 0.17 26.93
C GLY A 42 -15.87 1.63 27.32
N LYS A 43 -17.01 2.23 26.91
CA LYS A 43 -17.39 3.59 27.34
C LYS A 43 -17.69 3.65 28.84
N ARG A 44 -18.30 2.63 29.44
CA ARG A 44 -18.50 2.55 30.90
C ARG A 44 -17.17 2.49 31.64
N CYS A 45 -16.24 1.68 31.16
CA CYS A 45 -14.88 1.60 31.70
C CYS A 45 -14.16 2.96 31.65
N ILE A 46 -14.29 3.70 30.53
CA ILE A 46 -13.76 5.09 30.45
C ILE A 46 -14.38 5.98 31.54
N ASN A 47 -15.70 5.91 31.74
CA ASN A 47 -16.39 6.72 32.75
C ASN A 47 -15.98 6.34 34.18
N SER A 48 -15.62 5.09 34.43
CA SER A 48 -15.05 4.63 35.70
C SER A 48 -13.55 4.83 35.81
N MET A 49 -12.91 5.48 34.83
CA MET A 49 -11.46 5.69 34.73
C MET A 49 -10.64 4.39 34.66
N ASP A 50 -11.28 3.26 34.35
CA ASP A 50 -10.62 1.98 34.11
C ASP A 50 -10.18 1.92 32.65
N TYR A 51 -9.04 2.56 32.36
CA TYR A 51 -8.53 2.67 30.99
C TYR A 51 -8.05 1.33 30.44
N HIS A 52 -7.49 0.46 31.27
CA HIS A 52 -7.07 -0.88 30.86
C HIS A 52 -8.29 -1.75 30.52
N GLY A 53 -9.33 -1.74 31.38
CA GLY A 53 -10.60 -2.41 31.08
C GLY A 53 -11.26 -1.86 29.82
N ALA A 54 -11.18 -0.54 29.58
CA ALA A 54 -11.68 0.07 28.35
C ALA A 54 -10.95 -0.46 27.11
N ILE A 55 -9.61 -0.56 27.14
CA ILE A 55 -8.81 -1.12 26.06
C ILE A 55 -9.23 -2.57 25.78
N GLU A 56 -9.40 -3.39 26.81
CA GLU A 56 -9.83 -4.79 26.67
C GLU A 56 -11.22 -4.88 26.00
N GLN A 57 -12.18 -4.07 26.44
CA GLN A 57 -13.54 -4.09 25.89
C GLN A 57 -13.60 -3.57 24.45
N PHE A 58 -12.87 -2.50 24.11
CA PHE A 58 -12.80 -2.06 22.70
C PHE A 58 -12.05 -3.06 21.82
N THR A 59 -11.06 -3.77 22.35
CA THR A 59 -10.39 -4.86 21.63
C THR A 59 -11.39 -5.99 21.34
N LYS A 60 -12.21 -6.39 22.32
CA LYS A 60 -13.32 -7.35 22.11
C LYS A 60 -14.36 -6.83 21.12
N ALA A 61 -14.68 -5.54 21.13
CA ALA A 61 -15.55 -4.97 20.09
C ALA A 61 -14.93 -5.13 18.69
N LEU A 62 -13.61 -4.96 18.55
CA LEU A 62 -12.91 -5.20 17.29
C LEU A 62 -12.81 -6.68 16.90
N THR A 63 -12.88 -7.63 17.84
CA THR A 63 -12.93 -9.06 17.48
C THR A 63 -14.28 -9.43 16.88
N VAL A 64 -15.36 -8.80 17.34
CA VAL A 64 -16.71 -8.98 16.79
C VAL A 64 -16.89 -8.19 15.49
N ASN A 65 -16.46 -6.93 15.46
CA ASN A 65 -16.49 -6.06 14.30
C ASN A 65 -15.12 -5.42 14.01
N PRO A 66 -14.27 -6.07 13.19
CA PRO A 66 -12.93 -5.57 12.83
C PRO A 66 -12.91 -4.25 12.04
N ASN A 67 -14.07 -3.82 11.54
CA ASN A 67 -14.24 -2.60 10.77
C ASN A 67 -15.01 -1.52 11.56
N SER A 68 -15.13 -1.65 12.88
CA SER A 68 -15.67 -0.60 13.74
C SER A 68 -14.71 0.60 13.77
N ALA A 69 -15.07 1.67 13.08
CA ALA A 69 -14.28 2.89 13.06
C ALA A 69 -14.31 3.54 14.45
N SER A 70 -15.46 3.55 15.13
CA SER A 70 -15.58 4.11 16.47
C SER A 70 -14.68 3.40 17.49
N ALA A 71 -14.58 2.07 17.47
CA ALA A 71 -13.70 1.34 18.38
C ALA A 71 -12.20 1.63 18.10
N HIS A 72 -11.80 1.71 16.83
CA HIS A 72 -10.45 2.13 16.47
C HIS A 72 -10.14 3.57 16.92
N TYR A 73 -11.09 4.50 16.82
CA TYR A 73 -10.88 5.87 17.31
C TYR A 73 -10.63 5.92 18.83
N GLU A 74 -11.48 5.25 19.62
CA GLU A 74 -11.38 5.24 21.08
C GLU A 74 -10.07 4.59 21.56
N LEU A 75 -9.65 3.48 20.94
CA LEU A 75 -8.36 2.84 21.22
C LEU A 75 -7.18 3.75 20.88
N GLY A 76 -7.23 4.48 19.76
CA GLY A 76 -6.20 5.46 19.41
C GLY A 76 -6.01 6.53 20.50
N ILE A 77 -7.12 7.05 21.04
CA ILE A 77 -7.10 8.04 22.13
C ILE A 77 -6.56 7.44 23.43
N LEU A 78 -6.96 6.21 23.77
CA LEU A 78 -6.51 5.51 24.97
C LEU A 78 -4.99 5.27 24.94
N TYR A 79 -4.46 4.77 23.81
CA TYR A 79 -3.03 4.54 23.63
C TYR A 79 -2.20 5.82 23.50
N GLU A 80 -2.81 6.95 23.14
CA GLU A 80 -2.11 8.23 23.11
C GLU A 80 -2.06 8.89 24.50
N GLN A 81 -3.16 8.86 25.25
CA GLN A 81 -3.34 9.72 26.43
C GLN A 81 -3.30 9.00 27.77
N ARG A 82 -3.61 7.70 27.82
CA ARG A 82 -3.77 6.94 29.06
C ARG A 82 -2.69 5.90 29.24
N GLU A 83 -2.46 5.09 28.20
CA GLU A 83 -1.40 4.08 28.15
C GLU A 83 -0.50 4.35 26.95
N PRO A 84 0.50 5.25 27.06
CA PRO A 84 1.31 5.72 25.94
C PRO A 84 2.01 4.59 25.17
N ASP A 85 1.39 4.18 24.07
CA ASP A 85 1.98 3.33 23.03
C ASP A 85 1.77 4.05 21.69
N PRO A 86 2.75 4.86 21.25
CA PRO A 86 2.59 5.63 20.03
C PRO A 86 2.44 4.74 18.79
N ALA A 87 2.98 3.52 18.79
CA ALA A 87 2.82 2.59 17.68
C ALA A 87 1.38 2.07 17.58
N ALA A 88 0.81 1.64 18.70
CA ALA A 88 -0.59 1.20 18.77
C ALA A 88 -1.56 2.35 18.42
N ALA A 89 -1.31 3.55 18.93
CA ALA A 89 -2.11 4.74 18.61
C ALA A 89 -2.11 5.04 17.10
N ILE A 90 -0.92 5.06 16.47
CA ILE A 90 -0.79 5.27 15.01
C ILE A 90 -1.60 4.23 14.23
N TYR A 91 -1.48 2.95 14.59
CA TYR A 91 -2.20 1.87 13.93
C TYR A 91 -3.72 2.10 13.95
N HIS A 92 -4.27 2.39 15.13
CA HIS A 92 -5.70 2.56 15.32
C HIS A 92 -6.24 3.82 14.63
N TYR A 93 -5.51 4.93 14.69
CA TYR A 93 -5.87 6.14 13.95
C TYR A 93 -5.82 5.96 12.43
N GLN A 94 -4.84 5.21 11.91
CA GLN A 94 -4.78 4.91 10.48
C GLN A 94 -5.96 4.04 10.04
N ARG A 95 -6.35 3.04 10.85
CA ARG A 95 -7.55 2.22 10.60
C ARG A 95 -8.81 3.08 10.62
N TYR A 96 -8.95 4.00 11.57
CA TYR A 96 -10.05 4.96 11.63
C TYR A 96 -10.17 5.78 10.35
N LEU A 97 -9.06 6.42 9.91
CA LEU A 97 -9.04 7.23 8.69
C LEU A 97 -9.29 6.41 7.42
N LYS A 98 -8.90 5.12 7.41
CA LYS A 98 -9.19 4.23 6.28
C LYS A 98 -10.69 3.92 6.17
N LEU A 99 -11.35 3.73 7.30
CA LEU A 99 -12.79 3.45 7.35
C LEU A 99 -13.62 4.73 7.14
N ARG A 100 -13.14 5.87 7.64
CA ARG A 100 -13.81 7.17 7.54
C ARG A 100 -12.84 8.26 7.06
N PRO A 101 -12.54 8.31 5.75
CA PRO A 101 -11.59 9.28 5.20
C PRO A 101 -12.05 10.74 5.33
N ASN A 102 -13.37 10.96 5.34
CA ASN A 102 -14.01 12.28 5.38
C ASN A 102 -14.69 12.55 6.74
N ALA A 103 -14.23 11.95 7.83
CA ALA A 103 -14.72 12.29 9.17
C ALA A 103 -14.42 13.76 9.51
N GLU A 104 -15.29 14.43 10.25
CA GLU A 104 -15.11 15.84 10.65
C GLU A 104 -13.80 16.07 11.44
N ASN A 105 -13.40 15.07 12.22
CA ASN A 105 -12.16 15.09 13.00
C ASN A 105 -10.96 14.50 12.24
N ALA A 106 -11.06 14.21 10.94
CA ALA A 106 -10.00 13.53 10.20
C ALA A 106 -8.68 14.29 10.20
N ASP A 107 -8.73 15.62 10.11
CA ASP A 107 -7.51 16.45 10.17
C ASP A 107 -6.89 16.46 11.56
N LEU A 108 -7.70 16.50 12.62
CA LEU A 108 -7.22 16.33 13.99
C LEU A 108 -6.52 14.99 14.18
N ILE A 109 -7.08 13.91 13.64
CA ILE A 109 -6.48 12.58 13.72
C ILE A 109 -5.18 12.49 12.91
N ARG A 110 -5.12 13.14 11.74
CA ARG A 110 -3.86 13.27 10.98
C ARG A 110 -2.77 13.96 11.81
N GLN A 111 -3.11 15.04 12.52
CA GLN A 111 -2.18 15.72 13.41
C GLN A 111 -1.72 14.83 14.57
N ARG A 112 -2.64 14.12 15.23
CA ARG A 112 -2.30 13.15 16.29
C ARG A 112 -1.34 12.05 15.80
N ILE A 113 -1.58 11.49 14.61
CA ILE A 113 -0.66 10.52 14.00
C ILE A 113 0.75 11.12 13.82
N ILE A 114 0.86 12.38 13.40
CA ILE A 114 2.15 13.05 13.23
C ILE A 114 2.86 13.18 14.58
N SER A 115 2.16 13.62 15.62
CA SER A 115 2.70 13.69 16.98
C SER A 115 3.15 12.33 17.50
N CYS A 116 2.32 11.30 17.40
CA CYS A 116 2.70 9.94 17.81
C CYS A 116 3.91 9.43 17.04
N LYS A 117 4.05 9.74 15.73
CA LYS A 117 5.23 9.36 14.94
C LYS A 117 6.49 10.07 15.43
N GLN A 118 6.39 11.33 15.84
CA GLN A 118 7.51 12.07 16.41
C GLN A 118 7.92 11.49 17.77
N ASP A 119 6.94 11.15 18.62
CA ASP A 119 7.21 10.52 19.91
C ASP A 119 7.84 9.14 19.74
N LEU A 120 7.33 8.32 18.82
CA LEU A 120 7.95 7.04 18.46
C LEU A 120 9.39 7.24 17.94
N ALA A 121 9.60 8.21 17.05
CA ALA A 121 10.93 8.54 16.54
C ALA A 121 11.91 8.96 17.67
N ARG A 122 11.42 9.66 18.71
CA ARG A 122 12.21 10.02 19.90
C ARG A 122 12.62 8.79 20.70
N THR A 123 11.74 7.80 20.84
CA THR A 123 12.06 6.55 21.56
C THR A 123 13.08 5.67 20.82
N VAL A 124 13.10 5.72 19.49
CA VAL A 124 13.98 4.90 18.65
C VAL A 124 15.32 5.57 18.32
N GLN A 125 15.43 6.90 18.44
CA GLN A 125 16.69 7.62 18.19
C GLN A 125 17.48 7.81 19.50
N PRO A 126 18.51 6.98 19.78
CA PRO A 126 19.40 7.18 20.94
C PRO A 126 20.39 8.35 20.78
N LEU A 127 20.35 9.10 19.66
CA LEU A 127 21.25 10.22 19.40
C LEU A 127 20.46 11.54 19.33
N PRO A 128 20.97 12.64 19.93
CA PRO A 128 20.35 13.94 19.77
C PRO A 128 20.35 14.33 18.30
N ILE A 129 19.18 14.67 17.75
CA ILE A 129 19.08 15.27 16.43
C ILE A 129 19.88 16.56 16.49
N THR A 130 21.06 16.58 15.87
CA THR A 130 21.87 17.78 15.82
C THR A 130 21.18 18.80 14.91
N PRO A 131 21.29 20.11 15.17
CA PRO A 131 20.73 21.14 14.30
C PRO A 131 21.15 20.97 12.82
N GLY A 132 22.35 20.45 12.57
CA GLY A 132 22.83 20.14 11.21
C GLY A 132 22.06 19.01 10.52
N MET A 133 21.72 17.93 11.23
CA MET A 133 20.88 16.86 10.66
C MET A 133 19.45 17.36 10.37
N GLN A 134 18.94 18.24 11.22
CA GLN A 134 17.63 18.86 11.04
C GLN A 134 17.59 19.78 9.82
N GLN A 135 18.61 20.63 9.66
CA GLN A 135 18.78 21.45 8.44
C GLN A 135 18.92 20.60 7.19
N GLN A 136 19.67 19.51 7.25
CA GLN A 136 19.85 18.62 6.10
C GLN A 136 18.53 17.93 5.71
N LEU A 137 17.70 17.55 6.67
CA LEU A 137 16.37 17.01 6.40
C LEU A 137 15.48 18.06 5.71
N GLU A 138 15.50 19.30 6.18
CA GLU A 138 14.71 20.40 5.59
C GLU A 138 15.15 20.71 4.16
N GLN A 139 16.46 20.76 3.91
CA GLN A 139 17.02 20.88 2.56
C GLN A 139 16.56 19.75 1.63
N LEU A 140 16.55 18.51 2.12
CA LEU A 140 16.08 17.36 1.34
C LEU A 140 14.58 17.44 1.05
N LEU A 141 13.77 17.94 1.99
CA LEU A 141 12.33 18.12 1.79
C LEU A 141 12.04 19.18 0.72
N ASP A 142 12.75 20.31 0.77
CA ASP A 142 12.62 21.37 -0.22
C ASP A 142 13.05 20.88 -1.62
N GLU A 143 14.14 20.12 -1.69
CA GLU A 143 14.60 19.53 -2.96
C GLU A 143 13.60 18.51 -3.50
N VAL A 144 13.02 17.64 -2.65
CA VAL A 144 11.97 16.71 -3.06
C VAL A 144 10.75 17.45 -3.60
N LYS A 145 10.35 18.56 -2.96
CA LYS A 145 9.23 19.38 -3.42
C LYS A 145 9.54 20.00 -4.78
N ARG A 146 10.69 20.64 -4.92
CA ARG A 146 11.15 21.24 -6.18
C ARG A 146 11.19 20.22 -7.32
N LEU A 147 11.78 19.05 -7.09
CA LEU A 147 11.88 17.99 -8.10
C LEU A 147 10.50 17.48 -8.53
N ARG A 148 9.51 17.48 -7.63
CA ARG A 148 8.13 17.12 -8.00
C ARG A 148 7.49 18.17 -8.89
N GLU A 149 7.64 19.44 -8.55
CA GLU A 149 7.14 20.56 -9.37
C GLU A 149 7.80 20.56 -10.75
N GLU A 150 9.11 20.36 -10.84
CA GLU A 150 9.82 20.21 -12.11
C GLU A 150 9.32 18.99 -12.91
N ASN A 151 9.10 17.85 -12.26
CA ASN A 151 8.53 16.67 -12.92
C ASN A 151 7.13 16.93 -13.45
N GLU A 152 6.27 17.60 -12.68
CA GLU A 152 4.93 17.99 -13.11
C GLU A 152 4.98 18.97 -14.27
N HIS A 153 5.87 19.96 -14.21
CA HIS A 153 6.09 20.92 -15.30
C HIS A 153 6.50 20.21 -16.59
N TRP A 154 7.50 19.32 -16.54
CA TRP A 154 7.94 18.57 -17.70
C TRP A 154 6.85 17.65 -18.23
N ARG A 155 6.09 16.98 -17.35
CA ARG A 155 4.93 16.18 -17.75
C ARG A 155 3.88 17.02 -18.48
N ALA A 156 3.56 18.21 -17.99
CA ALA A 156 2.62 19.13 -18.63
C ALA A 156 3.16 19.66 -19.97
N TYR A 157 4.45 19.97 -20.04
CA TYR A 157 5.12 20.36 -21.29
C TYR A 157 5.00 19.25 -22.35
N PHE A 158 5.40 18.02 -22.03
CA PHE A 158 5.30 16.90 -22.96
C PHE A 158 3.85 16.54 -23.32
N ALA A 159 2.90 16.73 -22.41
CA ALA A 159 1.47 16.55 -22.70
C ALA A 159 0.90 17.63 -23.63
N SER A 160 1.49 18.83 -23.65
CA SER A 160 1.04 19.96 -24.48
C SER A 160 1.72 20.06 -25.83
N LEU A 161 2.78 19.27 -26.07
CA LEU A 161 3.40 19.18 -27.39
C LEU A 161 2.39 18.63 -28.40
N PRO A 162 2.25 19.26 -29.59
CA PRO A 162 1.45 18.68 -30.65
C PRO A 162 2.01 17.31 -31.03
N PRO A 163 1.17 16.36 -31.47
CA PRO A 163 1.67 15.10 -32.00
C PRO A 163 2.68 15.44 -33.10
N ALA A 164 3.92 14.97 -32.95
CA ALA A 164 4.96 15.21 -33.93
C ALA A 164 4.40 14.86 -35.32
N ALA A 165 4.54 15.78 -36.28
CA ALA A 165 4.34 15.46 -37.68
C ALA A 165 5.27 14.28 -37.97
N THR A 166 4.69 13.09 -38.03
CA THR A 166 5.41 11.86 -38.27
C THR A 166 5.87 11.94 -39.71
N ASN A 167 7.12 12.37 -39.91
CA ASN A 167 7.84 11.97 -41.09
C ASN A 167 8.00 10.45 -40.96
N THR A 168 7.02 9.72 -41.50
CA THR A 168 6.98 8.26 -41.54
C THR A 168 8.04 7.76 -42.51
N ALA A 169 9.31 7.92 -42.16
CA ALA A 169 10.31 6.96 -42.56
C ALA A 169 10.09 5.72 -41.67
N PRO A 170 9.91 4.52 -42.24
CA PRO A 170 9.64 3.33 -41.45
C PRO A 170 10.89 2.98 -40.64
N VAL A 171 10.89 3.33 -39.35
CA VAL A 171 11.75 2.65 -38.39
C VAL A 171 11.18 1.25 -38.25
N GLN A 172 11.79 0.29 -38.94
CA GLN A 172 11.51 -1.12 -38.73
C GLN A 172 11.81 -1.46 -37.27
N ALA A 173 10.77 -1.68 -36.48
CA ALA A 173 10.90 -2.32 -35.19
C ALA A 173 11.43 -3.75 -35.41
N PRO A 174 12.42 -4.23 -34.64
CA PRO A 174 12.81 -5.63 -34.70
C PRO A 174 11.58 -6.49 -34.37
N ARG A 175 11.28 -7.41 -35.30
CA ARG A 175 10.13 -8.31 -35.27
C ARG A 175 10.10 -9.08 -33.92
N PRO A 176 8.96 -9.11 -33.20
CA PRO A 176 8.84 -9.97 -32.02
C PRO A 176 8.89 -11.42 -32.49
N THR A 177 9.82 -12.20 -31.95
CA THR A 177 9.79 -13.65 -32.07
C THR A 177 8.56 -14.20 -31.34
N PRO A 178 7.99 -15.35 -31.78
CA PRO A 178 6.77 -15.88 -31.19
C PRO A 178 7.04 -16.29 -29.74
N HIS A 179 6.32 -15.66 -28.80
CA HIS A 179 6.18 -16.17 -27.45
C HIS A 179 5.23 -17.37 -27.49
N THR A 180 5.80 -18.58 -27.46
CA THR A 180 5.07 -19.76 -27.03
C THR A 180 4.67 -19.57 -25.57
N ALA A 181 3.39 -19.76 -25.27
CA ALA A 181 2.86 -19.75 -23.90
C ALA A 181 3.66 -20.72 -23.02
N PRO A 182 3.96 -20.39 -21.75
CA PRO A 182 4.59 -21.35 -20.85
C PRO A 182 3.60 -22.46 -20.50
N PRO A 183 4.04 -23.72 -20.40
CA PRO A 183 3.27 -24.74 -19.72
C PRO A 183 3.27 -24.46 -18.22
N THR A 184 2.17 -24.83 -17.59
CA THR A 184 2.03 -24.98 -16.14
C THR A 184 3.06 -26.00 -15.63
N GLU A 185 4.01 -25.57 -14.82
CA GLU A 185 4.87 -26.44 -13.99
C GLU A 185 5.01 -25.73 -12.63
N THR A 186 4.20 -26.11 -11.64
CA THR A 186 4.50 -27.13 -10.62
C THR A 186 5.86 -26.88 -9.97
N ALA A 187 5.85 -26.50 -8.69
CA ALA A 187 7.03 -26.42 -7.85
C ALA A 187 7.86 -27.72 -7.93
N PRO A 188 9.19 -27.62 -7.76
CA PRO A 188 9.71 -28.22 -6.55
C PRO A 188 10.80 -27.43 -5.82
N ASP A 189 10.95 -27.93 -4.61
CA ASP A 189 11.80 -27.61 -3.49
C ASP A 189 13.31 -27.78 -3.76
N ARG A 190 14.08 -27.02 -2.96
CA ARG A 190 15.40 -27.32 -2.36
C ARG A 190 16.63 -27.67 -3.23
N GLN A 191 17.55 -26.69 -3.20
CA GLN A 191 19.01 -26.76 -2.98
C GLN A 191 19.81 -27.97 -3.48
N THR A 192 20.84 -27.66 -4.29
CA THR A 192 22.21 -28.13 -4.03
C THR A 192 23.23 -27.10 -4.49
N ALA A 193 24.22 -26.89 -3.64
CA ALA A 193 25.36 -26.02 -3.85
C ALA A 193 26.46 -26.68 -4.71
N ALA A 194 27.36 -25.81 -5.16
CA ALA A 194 28.76 -26.03 -5.55
C ALA A 194 29.10 -26.31 -7.02
N SER A 195 29.63 -25.24 -7.63
CA SER A 195 30.87 -25.20 -8.41
C SER A 195 30.94 -25.93 -9.75
N ALA A 196 30.61 -25.19 -10.80
CA ALA A 196 31.41 -25.17 -12.01
C ALA A 196 31.65 -23.69 -12.36
N ALA A 197 32.91 -23.30 -12.54
CA ALA A 197 33.27 -21.96 -13.00
C ALA A 197 32.71 -21.77 -14.42
N ALA A 198 31.51 -21.19 -14.49
CA ALA A 198 30.87 -20.86 -15.75
C ALA A 198 31.75 -19.85 -16.50
N PRO A 199 31.87 -19.93 -17.85
CA PRO A 199 32.72 -19.03 -18.62
C PRO A 199 32.30 -17.58 -18.37
N MET A 200 33.17 -16.83 -17.69
CA MET A 200 32.94 -15.43 -17.37
C MET A 200 33.18 -14.59 -18.64
N ARG A 201 32.21 -13.74 -18.98
CA ARG A 201 32.36 -12.73 -20.02
C ARG A 201 32.63 -11.39 -19.36
N THR A 202 33.39 -10.51 -20.00
CA THR A 202 33.54 -9.13 -19.53
C THR A 202 32.62 -8.21 -20.33
N HIS A 203 32.09 -7.18 -19.67
CA HIS A 203 31.27 -6.14 -20.29
C HIS A 203 31.77 -4.76 -19.89
N THR A 204 32.05 -3.92 -20.87
CA THR A 204 32.39 -2.50 -20.65
C THR A 204 31.13 -1.67 -20.60
N VAL A 205 30.89 -1.04 -19.45
CA VAL A 205 29.70 -0.23 -19.14
C VAL A 205 29.58 0.92 -20.13
N GLN A 206 28.42 1.05 -20.74
CA GLN A 206 28.06 2.19 -21.59
C GLN A 206 27.38 3.29 -20.77
N PRO A 207 27.41 4.56 -21.23
CA PRO A 207 26.67 5.65 -20.59
C PRO A 207 25.19 5.30 -20.38
N GLY A 208 24.71 5.41 -19.13
CA GLY A 208 23.32 5.13 -18.77
C GLY A 208 23.00 3.66 -18.47
N GLU A 209 23.96 2.74 -18.56
CA GLU A 209 23.76 1.37 -18.08
C GLU A 209 23.83 1.29 -16.55
N SER A 210 23.06 0.34 -15.98
CA SER A 210 23.10 -0.03 -14.57
C SER A 210 23.43 -1.52 -14.46
N PRO A 211 23.87 -2.02 -13.30
CA PRO A 211 24.10 -3.46 -13.12
C PRO A 211 22.84 -4.28 -13.41
N TYR A 212 21.65 -3.72 -13.14
CA TYR A 212 20.37 -4.35 -13.44
C TYR A 212 20.11 -4.45 -14.95
N SER A 213 20.31 -3.37 -15.72
CA SER A 213 20.11 -3.41 -17.17
C SER A 213 21.13 -4.31 -17.87
N ILE A 214 22.37 -4.36 -17.36
CA ILE A 214 23.42 -5.25 -17.86
C ILE A 214 23.08 -6.72 -17.52
N ALA A 215 22.67 -7.04 -16.29
CA ALA A 215 22.26 -8.39 -15.91
C ALA A 215 21.11 -8.89 -16.79
N ARG A 216 20.12 -8.02 -17.04
CA ARG A 216 19.00 -8.32 -17.95
C ARG A 216 19.45 -8.56 -19.39
N LYS A 217 20.39 -7.76 -19.90
CA LYS A 217 20.97 -7.90 -21.25
C LYS A 217 21.61 -9.28 -21.46
N TYR A 218 22.30 -9.79 -20.44
CA TYR A 218 22.95 -11.10 -20.49
C TYR A 218 22.05 -12.25 -19.98
N GLY A 219 20.83 -11.93 -19.53
CA GLY A 219 19.88 -12.90 -19.01
C GLY A 219 20.42 -13.66 -17.79
N VAL A 220 21.12 -12.94 -16.91
CA VAL A 220 21.64 -13.43 -15.63
C VAL A 220 20.98 -12.66 -14.49
N HIS A 221 20.92 -13.27 -13.31
CA HIS A 221 20.40 -12.58 -12.13
C HIS A 221 21.38 -11.50 -11.65
N LEU A 222 20.85 -10.37 -11.18
CA LEU A 222 21.64 -9.27 -10.63
C LEU A 222 22.58 -9.75 -9.51
N ASN A 223 22.12 -10.63 -8.64
CA ASN A 223 22.94 -11.20 -7.56
C ASN A 223 24.16 -11.97 -8.08
N ALA A 224 24.03 -12.65 -9.22
CA ALA A 224 25.14 -13.37 -9.84
C ALA A 224 26.19 -12.40 -10.43
N VAL A 225 25.73 -11.31 -11.05
CA VAL A 225 26.61 -10.23 -11.51
C VAL A 225 27.32 -9.56 -10.33
N MET A 226 26.62 -9.29 -9.23
CA MET A 226 27.21 -8.70 -8.03
C MET A 226 28.24 -9.64 -7.38
N ALA A 227 27.94 -10.94 -7.30
CA ALA A 227 28.85 -11.95 -6.76
C ALA A 227 30.13 -12.10 -7.61
N ALA A 228 30.02 -11.97 -8.93
CA ALA A 228 31.16 -12.01 -9.85
C ALA A 228 32.02 -10.73 -9.81
N ASN A 229 31.57 -9.68 -9.13
CA ASN A 229 32.28 -8.40 -9.00
C ASN A 229 32.28 -7.92 -7.54
N PRO A 230 33.07 -8.55 -6.65
CA PRO A 230 33.22 -8.10 -5.27
C PRO A 230 33.71 -6.65 -5.23
N GLY A 231 32.92 -5.76 -4.62
CA GLY A 231 33.21 -4.32 -4.54
C GLY A 231 32.53 -3.46 -5.63
N LEU A 232 31.73 -4.05 -6.52
CA LEU A 232 30.89 -3.28 -7.44
C LEU A 232 29.79 -2.57 -6.65
N GLU A 233 29.82 -1.24 -6.61
CA GLU A 233 28.74 -0.44 -6.04
C GLU A 233 27.72 -0.03 -7.12
N PRO A 234 26.44 -0.44 -7.05
CA PRO A 234 25.47 -0.19 -8.11
C PRO A 234 25.21 1.28 -8.40
N ARG A 235 25.41 2.15 -7.40
CA ARG A 235 25.20 3.60 -7.50
C ARG A 235 26.42 4.36 -8.03
N ARG A 236 27.57 3.71 -8.16
CA ARG A 236 28.84 4.33 -8.58
C ARG A 236 29.41 3.75 -9.86
N LEU A 237 28.61 2.98 -10.60
CA LEU A 237 29.01 2.39 -11.88
C LEU A 237 29.36 3.50 -12.88
N GLN A 238 30.60 3.52 -13.36
CA GLN A 238 31.07 4.54 -14.30
C GLN A 238 31.04 4.03 -15.75
N PRO A 239 30.67 4.87 -16.73
CA PRO A 239 30.88 4.54 -18.14
C PRO A 239 32.36 4.23 -18.41
N GLY A 240 32.63 3.16 -19.18
CA GLY A 240 33.98 2.66 -19.46
C GLY A 240 34.52 1.67 -18.42
N GLN A 241 33.86 1.49 -17.28
CA GLN A 241 34.22 0.47 -16.30
C GLN A 241 33.97 -0.93 -16.88
N THR A 242 34.89 -1.88 -16.68
CA THR A 242 34.70 -3.27 -17.11
C THR A 242 34.25 -4.12 -15.94
N ILE A 243 33.16 -4.87 -16.12
CA ILE A 243 32.60 -5.78 -15.12
C ILE A 243 32.50 -7.20 -15.65
N ASN A 244 32.58 -8.16 -14.75
CA ASN A 244 32.44 -9.60 -15.04
C ASN A 244 30.98 -10.01 -15.07
N ILE A 245 30.59 -10.76 -16.07
CA ILE A 245 29.26 -11.31 -16.25
C ILE A 245 29.39 -12.84 -16.24
N PRO A 246 28.80 -13.53 -15.25
CA PRO A 246 28.82 -14.99 -15.24
C PRO A 246 28.04 -15.52 -16.46
N ALA A 247 28.42 -16.69 -16.98
CA ALA A 247 27.53 -17.41 -17.90
C ALA A 247 26.29 -17.92 -17.15
N ARG A 248 25.23 -18.17 -17.92
CA ARG A 248 23.97 -18.72 -17.40
C ARG A 248 24.16 -20.07 -16.73
#